data_AF-A0A3C1UBB4-F1
#
_entry.id   AF-A0A3C1UBB4-F1
#
_cell.length_a   1.000
_cell.length_b   1.000
_cell.length_c   1.000
_cell.angle_alpha   90.00
_cell.angle_beta   90.00
_cell.angle_gamma   90.00
#
_symmetry.space_group_name_H-M   'P 1'
#
loop_
_entity.id
_entity.type
_entity.pdbx_description
1 polymer ?
#
loop_
_entity_poly.entity_id
_entity_poly.type
_entity_poly.pdbx_seq_one_letter_code
_entity_poly.pdbx_strand_id
1 'polypeptide(L)'
;GTRIAILTEIVLPEGRTFDEQLDVLIKGGYSRLEKDGRFFQIADVKANDPADADSYRLLIDRVAVTNNKEDDMRILDSLQTAFYEGREECVIKVWNADGSVA
;
A
#
# COMPACT_ATOMS: atom_id res chain seq x y z
N GLY A 1 -20.82 -1.63 -0.93
CA GLY A 1 -19.82 -1.56 -2.01
C GLY A 1 -18.66 -2.45 -1.66
N THR A 2 -18.04 -3.06 -2.67
CA THR A 2 -16.80 -3.83 -2.52
C THR A 2 -15.68 -2.88 -2.13
N ARG A 3 -14.87 -3.24 -1.14
CA ARG A 3 -13.72 -2.41 -0.75
C ARG A 3 -12.47 -3.01 -1.35
N ILE A 4 -11.61 -2.15 -1.89
CA ILE A 4 -10.32 -2.56 -2.42
C ILE A 4 -9.21 -1.75 -1.78
N ALA A 5 -8.04 -2.38 -1.64
CA ALA A 5 -6.80 -1.72 -1.31
C ALA A 5 -5.81 -2.03 -2.44
N ILE A 6 -5.20 -0.96 -2.96
CA ILE A 6 -4.15 -1.02 -3.96
C ILE A 6 -2.85 -0.86 -3.21
N LEU A 7 -2.01 -1.89 -3.30
CA LEU A 7 -0.80 -2.07 -2.54
C LEU A 7 0.37 -2.26 -3.51
N THR A 8 1.58 -2.07 -2.99
CA THR A 8 2.79 -2.46 -3.71
C THR A 8 3.86 -2.97 -2.75
N GLU A 9 4.77 -3.81 -3.24
CA GLU A 9 5.92 -4.29 -2.46
C GLU A 9 6.90 -3.13 -2.19
N ILE A 10 7.53 -3.14 -1.02
CA ILE A 10 8.52 -2.10 -0.69
C ILE A 10 9.86 -2.52 -1.26
N VAL A 11 10.26 -1.88 -2.37
CA VAL A 11 11.56 -2.18 -2.96
C VAL A 11 12.66 -1.36 -2.30
N LEU A 12 13.57 -2.04 -1.60
CA LEU A 12 14.77 -1.43 -1.02
C LEU A 12 15.85 -1.20 -2.09
N PRO A 13 16.30 0.05 -2.32
CA PRO A 13 17.49 0.31 -3.14
C PRO A 13 18.76 -0.25 -2.49
N GLU A 14 19.77 -0.56 -3.31
CA GLU A 14 21.07 -0.99 -2.80
C GLU A 14 21.67 0.04 -1.83
N GLY A 15 22.18 -0.45 -0.69
CA GLY A 15 22.80 0.38 0.33
C GLY A 15 21.82 1.19 1.20
N ARG A 16 20.50 0.98 1.08
CA ARG A 16 19.50 1.62 1.93
C ARG A 16 18.92 0.64 2.94
N THR A 17 18.86 1.04 4.20
CA THR A 17 18.18 0.31 5.25
C THR A 17 16.66 0.49 5.16
N PHE A 18 15.90 -0.41 5.77
CA PHE A 18 14.45 -0.28 5.78
C PHE A 18 13.99 0.99 6.50
N ASP A 19 14.61 1.34 7.64
CA ASP A 19 14.32 2.58 8.37
C ASP A 19 14.46 3.85 7.52
N GLU A 20 15.54 3.93 6.74
CA GLU A 20 15.77 5.05 5.81
C GLU A 20 14.73 5.07 4.68
N GLN A 21 14.31 3.90 4.20
CA GLN A 21 13.26 3.81 3.19
C GLN A 21 11.92 4.28 3.75
N LEU A 22 11.59 3.97 5.01
CA LEU A 22 10.39 4.48 5.67
C LEU A 22 10.38 6.02 5.75
N ASP A 23 11.54 6.66 6.00
CA ASP A 23 11.63 8.12 5.96
C ASP A 23 11.37 8.71 4.57
N VAL A 24 11.87 8.04 3.53
CA VAL A 24 11.61 8.44 2.14
C VAL A 24 10.12 8.34 1.83
N LEU A 25 9.48 7.24 2.24
CA LEU A 25 8.05 7.04 2.04
C LEU A 25 7.21 8.10 2.77
N ILE A 26 7.55 8.42 4.03
CA ILE A 26 6.88 9.51 4.77
C ILE A 26 7.03 10.85 4.03
N LYS A 27 8.24 11.18 3.56
CA LYS A 27 8.49 12.41 2.79
C LYS A 27 7.75 12.44 1.45
N GLY A 28 7.49 11.27 0.86
CA GLY A 28 6.67 11.09 -0.33
C GLY A 28 5.16 11.26 -0.09
N GLY A 29 4.74 11.46 1.17
CA GLY A 29 3.33 11.62 1.54
C GLY A 29 2.61 10.31 1.85
N TYR A 30 3.33 9.17 1.85
CA TYR A 30 2.76 7.90 2.26
C TYR A 30 2.62 7.85 3.78
N SER A 31 1.57 7.17 4.24
CA SER A 31 1.23 7.13 5.68
C SER A 31 1.02 5.73 6.24
N ARG A 32 0.80 4.71 5.38
CA ARG A 32 0.39 3.38 5.82
C ARG A 32 1.12 2.25 5.12
N LEU A 33 1.38 1.21 5.89
CA LEU A 33 1.83 -0.10 5.43
C LEU A 33 0.75 -1.14 5.71
N GLU A 34 0.87 -2.28 5.04
CA GLU A 34 0.04 -3.45 5.23
C GLU A 34 0.92 -4.66 5.53
N LYS A 35 0.53 -5.45 6.54
CA LYS A 35 1.15 -6.72 6.91
C LYS A 35 0.09 -7.69 7.40
N ASP A 36 0.03 -8.89 6.81
CA ASP A 36 -0.89 -9.98 7.18
C ASP A 36 -2.38 -9.57 7.28
N GLY A 37 -2.83 -8.71 6.37
CA GLY A 37 -4.19 -8.17 6.30
C GLY A 37 -4.45 -7.00 7.25
N ARG A 38 -3.45 -6.55 8.02
CA ARG A 38 -3.55 -5.45 8.98
C ARG A 38 -2.80 -4.23 8.47
N PHE A 39 -3.36 -3.06 8.74
CA PHE A 39 -2.79 -1.78 8.32
C PHE A 39 -2.13 -1.07 9.51
N PHE A 40 -0.94 -0.56 9.28
CA PHE A 40 -0.11 0.13 10.27
C PHE A 40 0.26 1.52 9.78
N GLN A 41 0.40 2.50 10.67
CA GLN A 41 1.00 3.78 10.26
C GLN A 41 2.50 3.60 10.11
N ILE A 42 3.10 4.22 9.09
CA ILE A 42 4.55 4.14 8.87
C ILE A 42 5.31 4.69 10.09
N ALA A 43 4.83 5.78 10.69
CA ALA A 43 5.42 6.37 11.88
C ALA A 43 5.44 5.41 13.08
N ASP A 44 4.36 4.65 13.29
CA ASP A 44 4.27 3.66 14.36
C ASP A 44 5.21 2.49 14.13
N VAL A 45 5.28 1.98 12.89
CA VAL A 45 6.17 0.89 12.49
C VAL A 45 7.63 1.29 12.71
N LYS A 46 8.00 2.51 12.32
CA LYS A 46 9.33 3.07 12.53
C LYS A 46 9.69 3.20 14.01
N ALA A 47 8.75 3.64 14.85
CA ALA A 47 8.99 3.84 16.28
C ALA A 47 9.16 2.53 17.08
N ASN A 48 8.70 1.39 16.55
CA ASN A 48 8.62 0.11 17.27
C ASN A 48 9.56 -0.98 16.73
N ASP A 49 10.70 -0.58 16.13
CA ASP A 49 11.65 -1.47 15.48
C ASP A 49 11.03 -2.25 14.30
N PRO A 50 11.13 -1.72 13.07
CA PRO A 50 10.42 -2.28 11.94
C PRO A 50 10.96 -3.67 11.58
N ALA A 51 10.07 -4.66 11.44
CA ALA A 51 10.39 -5.94 10.79
C ALA A 51 10.91 -5.71 9.35
N ASP A 52 11.53 -6.71 8.73
CA ASP A 52 12.11 -6.57 7.37
C ASP A 52 11.10 -6.04 6.34
N ALA A 53 11.59 -5.31 5.33
CA ALA A 53 10.77 -4.68 4.29
C ALA A 53 9.83 -5.68 3.61
N ASP A 54 10.29 -6.92 3.37
CA ASP A 54 9.52 -8.00 2.73
C ASP A 54 8.29 -8.43 3.54
N SER A 55 8.21 -8.04 4.82
CA SER A 55 7.01 -8.28 5.65
C SER A 55 5.89 -7.27 5.39
N TYR A 56 6.17 -6.19 4.66
CA TYR A 56 5.27 -5.07 4.51
C TYR A 56 5.02 -4.71 3.06
N ARG A 57 3.78 -4.31 2.79
CA ARG A 57 3.39 -3.66 1.54
C ARG A 57 3.07 -2.21 1.80
N LEU A 58 3.43 -1.35 0.86
CA LEU A 58 3.03 0.05 0.86
C LEU A 58 1.57 0.17 0.44
N LEU A 59 0.76 0.91 1.20
CA LEU A 59 -0.59 1.25 0.79
C LEU A 59 -0.59 2.48 -0.11
N ILE A 60 -1.05 2.32 -1.34
CA ILE A 60 -1.20 3.40 -2.33
C ILE A 60 -2.57 4.05 -2.18
N ASP A 61 -3.66 3.28 -2.27
CA ASP A 61 -5.01 3.81 -2.10
C ASP A 61 -5.99 2.75 -1.57
N ARG A 62 -7.11 3.21 -0.99
CA ARG A 62 -8.28 2.41 -0.67
C ARG A 62 -9.51 3.02 -1.29
N VAL A 63 -10.20 2.23 -2.10
CA VAL A 63 -11.42 2.65 -2.81
C VAL A 63 -12.58 1.78 -2.35
N ALA A 64 -13.71 2.40 -2.06
CA ALA A 64 -14.97 1.70 -1.91
C ALA A 64 -15.71 1.78 -3.24
N VAL A 65 -15.71 0.69 -4.01
CA VAL A 65 -16.25 0.66 -5.36
C VAL A 65 -17.77 0.80 -5.30
N THR A 66 -18.27 1.82 -5.97
CA THR A 66 -19.68 2.17 -6.11
C THR A 66 -20.10 2.29 -7.56
N ASN A 67 -19.65 1.39 -8.45
CA ASN A 67 -20.08 1.26 -9.86
C ASN A 67 -20.28 2.61 -10.59
N ASN A 68 -19.42 3.59 -10.33
CA ASN A 68 -19.48 4.93 -10.91
C ASN A 68 -18.17 5.21 -11.66
N LYS A 69 -18.21 6.13 -12.63
CA LYS A 69 -17.04 6.44 -13.47
C LYS A 69 -15.89 7.14 -12.72
N GLU A 70 -16.19 7.78 -11.59
CA GLU A 70 -15.19 8.50 -10.79
C GLU A 70 -14.29 7.52 -10.04
N ASP A 71 -14.89 6.45 -9.49
CA ASP A 71 -14.17 5.35 -8.87
C ASP A 71 -13.25 4.67 -9.89
N ASP A 72 -13.72 4.42 -11.12
CA ASP A 72 -12.91 3.81 -12.18
C ASP A 72 -11.65 4.63 -12.51
N MET A 73 -11.79 5.96 -12.66
CA MET A 73 -10.64 6.84 -12.93
C MET A 73 -9.66 6.86 -11.76
N ARG A 74 -10.16 6.96 -10.52
CA ARG A 74 -9.31 6.96 -9.32
C ARG A 74 -8.57 5.63 -9.14
N ILE A 75 -9.20 4.51 -9.49
CA ILE A 75 -8.57 3.19 -9.49
C ILE A 75 -7.45 3.14 -10.53
N LEU A 76 -7.69 3.62 -11.76
CA LEU A 76 -6.67 3.67 -12.81
C LEU A 76 -5.45 4.50 -12.39
N ASP A 77 -5.66 5.70 -11.84
CA ASP A 77 -4.57 6.55 -11.36
C ASP A 77 -3.78 5.86 -10.24
N SER A 78 -4.49 5.25 -9.29
CA SER A 78 -3.86 4.53 -8.17
C SER A 78 -3.08 3.30 -8.62
N LEU A 79 -3.58 2.56 -9.61
CA LEU A 79 -2.87 1.44 -10.21
C LEU A 79 -1.59 1.93 -10.91
N GLN A 80 -1.65 3.03 -11.66
CA GLN A 80 -0.48 3.60 -12.31
C GLN A 80 0.60 3.98 -11.28
N THR A 81 0.22 4.61 -10.17
CA THR A 81 1.16 4.91 -9.07
C THR A 81 1.73 3.64 -8.47
N ALA A 82 0.90 2.63 -8.19
CA ALA A 82 1.35 1.37 -7.60
C ALA A 82 2.34 0.63 -8.50
N PHE A 83 2.10 0.60 -9.81
CA PHE A 83 3.00 0.02 -10.80
C PHE A 83 4.34 0.76 -10.87
N TYR A 84 4.33 2.09 -10.80
CA TYR A 84 5.56 2.87 -10.85
C TYR A 84 6.41 2.69 -9.60
N GLU A 85 5.80 2.81 -8.41
CA GLU A 85 6.50 2.65 -7.12
C GLU A 85 6.94 1.20 -6.87
N GLY A 86 6.12 0.25 -7.35
CA GLY A 86 6.31 -1.19 -7.18
C GLY A 86 7.26 -1.87 -8.13
N ARG A 87 7.92 -1.11 -9.02
CA ARG A 87 8.72 -1.68 -10.12
C ARG A 87 7.93 -2.72 -10.93
N GLU A 88 6.83 -2.26 -11.52
CA GLU A 88 5.97 -3.03 -12.42
C GLU A 88 5.09 -4.10 -11.75
N GLU A 89 5.07 -4.14 -10.41
CA GLU A 89 4.19 -5.02 -9.64
C GLU A 89 3.22 -4.21 -8.77
N CYS A 90 1.99 -4.70 -8.66
CA CYS A 90 1.01 -4.21 -7.69
C CYS A 90 0.20 -5.37 -7.13
N VAL A 91 -0.32 -5.17 -5.92
CA VAL A 91 -1.17 -6.14 -5.24
C VAL A 91 -2.53 -5.49 -4.97
N ILE A 92 -3.59 -6.17 -5.39
CA ILE A 92 -4.96 -5.74 -5.12
C ILE A 92 -5.55 -6.68 -4.08
N LYS A 93 -5.96 -6.13 -2.93
CA LYS A 93 -6.77 -6.85 -1.94
C LYS A 93 -8.22 -6.42 -2.07
N VAL A 94 -9.13 -7.39 -2.14
CA VAL A 94 -10.56 -7.16 -2.30
C VAL A 94 -11.29 -7.70 -1.08
N TRP A 95 -12.10 -6.86 -0.43
CA TRP A 95 -12.99 -7.27 0.63
C TRP A 95 -14.43 -7.29 0.12
N ASN A 96 -15.07 -8.43 0.32
CA ASN A 96 -16.49 -8.61 0.10
C ASN A 96 -17.31 -7.82 1.13
N ALA A 97 -18.61 -7.70 0.88
CA ALA A 97 -19.52 -6.97 1.76
C ALA A 97 -19.61 -7.56 3.19
N ASP A 98 -19.32 -8.86 3.34
CA ASP A 98 -19.27 -9.58 4.62
C ASP A 98 -17.91 -9.45 5.33
N GLY A 99 -16.94 -8.76 4.73
CA GLY A 99 -15.59 -8.55 5.27
C GLY A 99 -14.60 -9.68 4.98
N SER A 100 -15.00 -10.73 4.26
CA SER A 100 -14.08 -11.75 3.77
C SER A 100 -13.15 -11.16 2.70
N VAL A 101 -11.91 -11.66 2.64
CA VAL A 101 -10.91 -11.27 1.64
C VAL A 101 -10.95 -12.29 0.50
N ALA A 102 -11.07 -11.81 -0.74
CA ALA A 102 -11.02 -12.62 -1.96
C ALA A 102 -9.61 -12.66 -2.55
#